data_AF-A0A954I800-F1
#
_entry.id   AF-A0A954I800-F1
#
_cell.length_a   1.000
_cell.length_b   1.000
_cell.length_c   1.000
_cell.angle_alpha   90.00
_cell.angle_beta   90.00
_cell.angle_gamma   90.00
#
_symmetry.space_group_name_H-M   'P 1'
#
loop_
_entity.id
_entity.type
_entity.pdbx_description
1 polymer ?
#
loop_
_entity_poly.entity_id
_entity_poly.type
_entity_poly.pdbx_seq_one_letter_code
_entity_poly.pdbx_strand_id
1 'polypeptide(L)'
;MPINVETEKLITLGEACREFPPRGVSNATIARWIQKGVKGIRLETILLGSRRYTSREAILRFIGALNSESHVETLMTREQRQTMTEAAQHELQQAGI
;
A
#
# COMPACT_ATOMS: atom_id res chain seq x y z
N MET A 1 4.95 -13.39 4.04
CA MET A 1 5.93 -14.14 4.85
C MET A 1 5.93 -13.61 6.28
N PRO A 2 6.32 -14.39 7.29
CA PRO A 2 6.58 -13.86 8.62
C PRO A 2 7.93 -13.13 8.65
N ILE A 3 8.02 -12.04 9.41
CA ILE A 3 9.28 -11.30 9.63
C ILE A 3 10.23 -12.17 10.45
N ASN A 4 11.49 -12.29 10.03
CA ASN A 4 12.53 -12.94 10.81
C ASN A 4 13.20 -11.95 11.77
N VAL A 5 12.97 -12.15 13.07
CA VAL A 5 13.45 -11.26 14.14
C VAL A 5 14.96 -11.32 14.38
N GLU A 6 15.66 -12.36 13.92
CA GLU A 6 17.10 -12.52 14.10
C GLU A 6 17.90 -11.79 13.01
N THR A 7 17.34 -11.68 11.81
CA THR A 7 18.04 -11.15 10.62
C THR A 7 17.53 -9.78 10.18
N GLU A 8 16.26 -9.46 10.43
CA GLU A 8 15.64 -8.22 9.95
C GLU A 8 15.67 -7.13 11.01
N LYS A 9 15.83 -5.87 10.57
CA LYS A 9 15.86 -4.73 11.50
C LYS A 9 14.44 -4.29 11.83
N LEU A 10 13.97 -4.68 13.01
CA LEU A 10 12.66 -4.27 13.52
C LEU A 10 12.59 -2.76 13.79
N ILE A 11 11.49 -2.18 13.34
CA ILE A 11 11.13 -0.77 13.56
C ILE A 11 9.66 -0.69 13.96
N THR A 12 9.33 0.34 14.72
CA THR A 12 7.96 0.61 15.12
C THR A 12 7.13 1.15 13.95
N LEU A 13 5.80 1.06 14.02
CA LEU A 13 4.94 1.61 12.95
C LEU A 13 5.12 3.12 12.74
N GLY A 14 5.43 3.86 13.79
CA GLY A 14 5.70 5.30 13.70
C GLY A 14 7.04 5.62 13.02
N GLU A 15 8.05 4.76 13.18
CA GLU A 15 9.30 4.86 12.43
C GLU A 15 9.11 4.43 10.98
N ALA A 16 8.35 3.37 10.75
CA ALA A 16 7.98 2.92 9.41
C ALA A 16 7.35 4.05 8.59
N CYS A 17 6.48 4.87 9.18
CA CYS A 17 5.90 6.04 8.52
C CYS A 17 6.94 6.98 7.91
N ARG A 18 8.13 7.12 8.52
CA ARG A 18 9.21 7.98 8.03
C ARG A 18 10.14 7.28 7.05
N GLU A 19 10.23 5.96 7.12
CA GLU A 19 11.13 5.15 6.29
C GLU A 19 10.60 4.92 4.86
N PHE A 20 9.29 5.07 4.63
CA PHE A 20 8.75 4.99 3.26
C PHE A 20 9.20 6.19 2.40
N PRO A 21 9.91 5.97 1.28
CA PRO A 21 10.28 7.05 0.37
C PRO A 21 9.09 7.55 -0.47
N PRO A 22 9.11 8.79 -1.00
CA PRO A 22 10.14 9.83 -0.84
C PRO A 22 9.88 10.82 0.32
N ARG A 23 8.69 10.82 0.94
CA ARG A 23 8.31 11.80 2.01
C ARG A 23 7.65 11.17 3.23
N GLY A 24 7.80 9.87 3.42
CA GLY A 24 7.03 9.12 4.41
C GLY A 24 5.57 8.92 4.00
N VAL A 25 4.84 8.18 4.83
CA VAL A 25 3.41 7.88 4.68
C VAL A 25 2.69 8.12 6.01
N SER A 26 1.39 8.38 5.94
CA SER A 26 0.59 8.60 7.15
C SER A 26 0.41 7.30 7.95
N ASN A 27 0.19 7.44 9.27
CA ASN A 27 -0.18 6.31 10.14
C ASN A 27 -1.43 5.57 9.65
N ALA A 28 -2.42 6.30 9.12
CA ALA A 28 -3.65 5.72 8.60
C ALA A 28 -3.38 4.86 7.34
N THR A 29 -2.44 5.27 6.50
CA THR A 29 -2.00 4.51 5.33
C THR A 29 -1.36 3.19 5.74
N ILE A 30 -0.42 3.23 6.69
CA ILE A 30 0.21 2.01 7.22
C ILE A 30 -0.83 1.09 7.87
N ALA A 31 -1.72 1.62 8.70
CA ALA A 31 -2.78 0.83 9.32
C ALA A 31 -3.65 0.12 8.27
N ARG A 32 -4.00 0.81 7.18
CA ARG A 32 -4.72 0.23 6.04
C ARG A 32 -3.93 -0.89 5.37
N TRP A 33 -2.63 -0.70 5.11
CA TRP A 33 -1.80 -1.73 4.49
C TRP A 33 -1.62 -2.97 5.36
N ILE A 34 -1.61 -2.80 6.67
CA ILE A 34 -1.56 -3.92 7.62
C ILE A 34 -2.91 -4.68 7.63
N GLN A 35 -4.03 -3.95 7.73
CA GLN A 35 -5.36 -4.56 7.91
C GLN A 35 -5.97 -5.11 6.63
N LYS A 36 -5.90 -4.34 5.54
CA LYS A 36 -6.55 -4.63 4.26
C LYS A 36 -5.55 -4.90 3.14
N GLY A 37 -4.36 -4.31 3.24
CA GLY A 37 -3.41 -4.30 2.14
C GLY A 37 -3.81 -3.34 1.02
N VAL A 38 -3.09 -3.43 -0.09
CA VAL A 38 -3.35 -2.70 -1.33
C VAL A 38 -2.96 -3.60 -2.49
N LYS A 39 -3.84 -3.72 -3.49
CA LYS A 39 -3.68 -4.68 -4.61
C LYS A 39 -3.45 -6.12 -4.15
N GLY A 40 -4.14 -6.57 -3.09
CA GLY A 40 -3.95 -7.91 -2.50
C GLY A 40 -2.68 -8.10 -1.68
N ILE A 41 -1.77 -7.12 -1.65
CA ILE A 41 -0.51 -7.20 -0.92
C ILE A 41 -0.66 -6.50 0.42
N ARG A 42 -0.24 -7.16 1.51
CA ARG A 42 -0.30 -6.63 2.88
C ARG A 42 1.09 -6.35 3.40
N LEU A 43 1.21 -5.28 4.19
CA LEU A 43 2.46 -4.97 4.88
C LEU A 43 2.66 -5.96 6.03
N GLU A 44 3.81 -6.61 6.05
CA GLU A 44 4.13 -7.58 7.08
C GLU A 44 4.45 -6.90 8.40
N THR A 45 3.96 -7.51 9.48
CA THR A 45 4.16 -7.02 10.84
C THR A 45 4.21 -8.17 11.82
N ILE A 46 4.87 -7.92 12.94
CA ILE A 46 4.93 -8.82 14.09
C ILE A 46 4.41 -8.09 15.33
N LEU A 47 3.72 -8.82 16.20
CA LEU A 47 3.31 -8.33 17.51
C LEU A 47 4.32 -8.80 18.55
N LEU A 48 4.98 -7.88 19.24
CA LEU A 48 5.88 -8.18 20.35
C LEU A 48 5.33 -7.49 21.60
N GLY A 49 4.82 -8.31 22.53
CA GLY A 49 4.06 -7.82 23.69
C GLY A 49 2.80 -7.06 23.24
N SER A 50 2.68 -5.80 23.65
CA SER A 50 1.55 -4.93 23.32
C SER A 50 1.78 -4.06 22.08
N ARG A 51 2.95 -4.14 21.44
CA ARG A 51 3.32 -3.23 20.33
C ARG A 51 3.59 -3.99 19.04
N ARG A 52 3.10 -3.41 17.93
CA ARG A 52 3.33 -3.92 16.58
C ARG A 52 4.58 -3.30 15.98
N TYR A 53 5.35 -4.15 15.32
CA TYR A 53 6.58 -3.82 14.62
C TYR A 53 6.49 -4.27 13.17
N THR A 54 7.27 -3.62 12.31
CA THR A 54 7.60 -4.09 10.96
C THR A 54 9.12 -4.08 10.83
N SER A 55 9.65 -4.36 9.65
CA SER A 55 11.08 -4.28 9.37
C SER A 55 11.33 -3.46 8.10
N ARG A 56 12.57 -2.96 7.93
CA ARG A 56 12.95 -2.27 6.69
C ARG A 56 12.87 -3.22 5.50
N GLU A 57 13.25 -4.47 5.71
CA GLU A 57 13.21 -5.53 4.72
C GLU A 57 11.76 -5.87 4.33
N ALA A 58 10.83 -5.91 5.28
CA ALA A 58 9.40 -6.06 4.98
C ALA A 58 8.84 -4.88 4.17
N ILE A 59 9.27 -3.65 4.46
CA ILE A 59 8.90 -2.46 3.67
C ILE A 59 9.40 -2.62 2.23
N LEU A 60 10.66 -3.00 2.04
CA LEU A 60 11.23 -3.21 0.70
C LEU A 60 10.50 -4.32 -0.05
N ARG A 61 10.20 -5.45 0.60
CA ARG A 61 9.43 -6.55 0.00
C ARG A 61 8.01 -6.12 -0.36
N PHE A 62 7.37 -5.31 0.48
CA PHE A 62 6.05 -4.75 0.21
C PHE A 62 6.07 -3.83 -1.03
N ILE A 63 7.05 -2.92 -1.10
CA ILE A 63 7.22 -2.03 -2.26
C ILE A 63 7.54 -2.84 -3.52
N GLY A 64 8.45 -3.82 -3.43
CA GLY A 64 8.80 -4.70 -4.54
C GLY A 64 7.58 -5.45 -5.06
N ALA A 65 6.84 -6.13 -4.18
CA ALA A 65 5.62 -6.86 -4.54
C ALA A 65 4.59 -5.94 -5.22
N LEU A 66 4.43 -4.69 -4.77
CA LEU A 66 3.48 -3.75 -5.36
C LEU A 66 3.80 -3.33 -6.79
N ASN A 67 5.06 -3.48 -7.19
CA ASN A 67 5.59 -3.09 -8.48
C ASN A 67 6.04 -4.29 -9.33
N SER A 68 5.95 -5.53 -8.82
CA SER A 68 6.17 -6.73 -9.61
C SER A 68 5.10 -6.87 -10.70
N GLU A 69 5.52 -7.23 -11.91
CA GLU A 69 4.66 -7.35 -13.11
C GLU A 69 3.51 -8.36 -12.96
N SER A 70 3.53 -9.23 -11.95
CA SER A 70 2.53 -10.29 -11.74
C SER A 70 1.21 -9.84 -11.08
N HIS A 71 0.96 -8.54 -10.91
CA HIS A 71 -0.27 -7.99 -10.29
C HIS A 71 -1.09 -7.11 -11.25
N VAL A 72 -1.20 -7.52 -12.51
CA VAL A 72 -2.01 -6.85 -13.55
C VAL A 72 -3.51 -7.09 -13.36
N GLU A 73 -3.94 -8.06 -12.55
CA GLU A 73 -5.30 -8.60 -12.63
C GLU A 73 -6.40 -7.69 -12.03
N THR A 74 -6.07 -6.58 -11.37
CA THR A 74 -7.12 -5.65 -10.85
C THR A 74 -6.69 -4.19 -10.86
N LEU A 75 -5.89 -3.78 -11.85
CA LEU A 75 -5.66 -2.37 -12.09
C LEU A 75 -6.51 -1.97 -13.27
N MET A 76 -7.57 -1.18 -13.02
CA MET A 76 -8.12 -0.38 -14.10
C MET A 76 -6.96 0.42 -14.70
N THR A 77 -6.68 0.10 -15.96
CA THR A 77 -5.60 0.71 -16.72
C THR A 77 -5.79 2.22 -16.75
N ARG A 78 -4.71 2.95 -17.02
CA ARG A 78 -4.75 4.42 -17.11
C ARG A 78 -5.82 4.89 -18.11
N GLU A 79 -5.99 4.13 -19.19
CA GLU A 79 -7.02 4.31 -20.21
C GLU A 79 -8.42 4.09 -19.65
N GLN A 80 -8.66 2.98 -18.93
CA GLN A 80 -9.97 2.71 -18.30
C GLN A 80 -10.39 3.77 -17.27
N ARG A 81 -9.44 4.38 -16.54
CA ARG A 81 -9.71 5.52 -15.64
C ARG A 81 -10.08 6.79 -16.41
N GLN A 82 -9.45 7.00 -17.56
CA GLN A 82 -9.69 8.17 -18.40
C GLN A 82 -11.08 8.07 -19.05
N THR A 83 -11.44 6.89 -19.57
CA THR A 83 -12.77 6.62 -20.13
C THR A 83 -13.88 6.72 -19.08
N MET A 84 -13.65 6.28 -17.83
CA MET A 84 -14.63 6.47 -16.75
C MET A 84 -14.80 7.95 -16.36
N THR A 85 -13.73 8.74 -16.39
CA THR A 85 -13.79 10.18 -16.16
C THR A 85 -14.58 10.86 -17.28
N GLU A 86 -14.28 10.51 -18.53
CA GLU A 86 -14.95 11.06 -19.72
C GLU A 86 -16.43 10.67 -19.79
N ALA A 87 -16.77 9.43 -19.45
CA ALA A 87 -18.16 8.98 -19.38
C ALA A 87 -18.94 9.72 -18.28
N ALA A 88 -18.35 9.89 -17.10
CA ALA A 88 -18.96 10.67 -16.02
C ALA A 88 -19.12 12.16 -16.39
N GLN A 89 -18.17 12.73 -17.13
CA GLN A 89 -18.27 14.10 -17.64
C GLN A 89 -19.38 14.23 -18.70
N HIS A 90 -19.52 13.26 -19.59
CA HIS A 90 -20.57 13.25 -20.60
C HIS A 90 -21.96 13.10 -19.98
N GLU A 91 -22.08 12.30 -18.92
CA GLU A 91 -23.33 12.12 -18.17
C GLU A 91 -23.71 13.41 -17.42
N LEU A 92 -22.75 14.12 -16.81
CA LEU A 92 -22.97 15.45 -16.22
C LEU A 92 -23.41 16.47 -17.27
N GLN A 93 -22.78 16.45 -18.45
CA GLN A 93 -23.10 17.36 -19.54
C GLN A 93 -24.49 17.10 -20.14
N GLN A 94 -24.94 15.84 -20.18
CA GLN A 94 -26.32 15.48 -20.54
C GLN A 94 -27.34 15.83 -19.46
N ALA A 95 -26.95 15.78 -18.19
CA ALA A 95 -27.77 16.23 -17.06
C ALA A 95 -27.84 17.78 -16.95
N GLY A 96 -27.02 18.51 -17.70
CA GLY A 96 -27.08 19.96 -17.83
C GLY A 96 -26.57 20.73 -16.61
N ILE A 97 -25.65 20.14 -15.83
CA ILE A 97 -24.99 20.75 -14.66
C ILE A 97 -23.50 20.88 -14.94
#